data_AF-A0A2E5ZJL3-F1
#
_entry.id   AF-A0A2E5ZJL3-F1
#
_cell.length_a   1.000
_cell.length_b   1.000
_cell.length_c   1.000
_cell.angle_alpha   90.00
_cell.angle_beta   90.00
_cell.angle_gamma   90.00
#
_symmetry.space_group_name_H-M   'P 1'
#
loop_
_entity.id
_entity.type
_entity.pdbx_description
1 polymer ?
#
loop_
_entity_poly.entity_id
_entity_poly.type
_entity_poly.pdbx_seq_one_letter_code
_entity_poly.pdbx_strand_id
1 'polypeptide(L)'
;MSPTLDSDPGIDPFGVNRPGGTFVAVRQPAIAGREVERRRLVDAVRRIVAAAPALAEPPDPVSSAGLDALLGRLEALVPDEEDRLARMMPPSPVAGGDGGGPFGEADLRGSVVVGNATGMVSGMYNPISPSVLDLVDGRIVGFATFGELHRALGDPAHVHDGVVSACFDVVLAMANRLHGMFGPTMELSCTRLVPTRIGVPCRFEADVDWYREKVVVASGQLVQEGVVTVEASGAFRRFDQAGIAAVGRLRSLRGAAGGPAPGAGPDVTRGDVP
;
A
#
# COMPACT_ATOMS: atom_id res chain seq x y z
N MET A 1 -12.90 -15.81 -15.45
CA MET A 1 -11.67 -15.75 -14.65
C MET A 1 -10.90 -14.53 -15.13
N SER A 2 -10.58 -13.57 -14.26
CA SER A 2 -9.61 -12.53 -14.62
C SER A 2 -8.22 -13.17 -14.62
N PRO A 3 -7.38 -12.96 -15.64
CA PRO A 3 -6.03 -13.50 -15.67
C PRO A 3 -5.20 -12.92 -14.51
N THR A 4 -4.29 -13.73 -13.97
CA THR A 4 -3.25 -13.28 -13.02
C THR A 4 -2.20 -12.50 -13.82
N LEU A 5 -1.52 -11.54 -13.21
CA LEU A 5 -0.47 -10.74 -13.85
C LEU A 5 0.63 -11.62 -14.47
N ASP A 6 0.96 -12.73 -13.82
CA ASP A 6 2.00 -13.68 -14.27
C ASP A 6 1.52 -14.60 -15.42
N SER A 7 0.21 -14.80 -15.56
CA SER A 7 -0.38 -15.73 -16.55
C SER A 7 -0.73 -15.09 -17.90
N ASP A 8 -0.78 -13.76 -17.97
CA ASP A 8 -1.06 -13.03 -19.20
C ASP A 8 0.27 -12.73 -19.93
N PRO A 9 0.56 -13.38 -21.06
CA PRO A 9 1.83 -13.19 -21.78
C PRO A 9 2.02 -11.77 -22.32
N GLY A 10 0.99 -10.92 -22.32
CA GLY A 10 1.08 -9.50 -22.66
C GLY A 10 1.43 -8.57 -21.50
N ILE A 11 1.51 -9.08 -20.27
CA ILE A 11 1.76 -8.28 -19.06
C ILE A 11 3.12 -8.65 -18.48
N ASP A 12 4.01 -7.65 -18.39
CA ASP A 12 5.22 -7.76 -17.57
C ASP A 12 4.87 -7.34 -16.12
N PRO A 13 4.75 -8.28 -15.16
CA PRO A 13 4.37 -7.95 -13.78
C PRO A 13 5.40 -7.03 -13.09
N PHE A 14 6.66 -7.05 -13.50
CA PHE A 14 7.71 -6.19 -12.97
C PHE A 14 7.64 -4.75 -13.52
N GLY A 15 7.03 -4.58 -14.69
CA GLY A 15 6.77 -3.29 -15.33
C GLY A 15 5.53 -2.58 -14.79
N VAL A 16 4.57 -3.32 -14.22
CA VAL A 16 3.26 -2.77 -13.85
C VAL A 16 3.35 -1.57 -12.93
N ASN A 17 4.28 -1.52 -11.97
CA ASN A 17 4.40 -0.39 -11.03
C ASN A 17 5.42 0.69 -11.45
N ARG A 18 5.81 0.74 -12.73
CA ARG A 18 6.82 1.68 -13.23
C ARG A 18 6.22 2.79 -14.09
N PRO A 19 6.85 3.98 -14.13
CA PRO A 19 6.43 5.02 -15.07
C PRO A 19 6.47 4.53 -16.52
N GLY A 20 5.33 4.55 -17.21
CA GLY A 20 5.22 4.08 -18.60
C GLY A 20 5.24 2.54 -18.78
N GLY A 21 5.18 1.77 -17.70
CA GLY A 21 5.00 0.32 -17.77
C GLY A 21 3.55 -0.09 -18.06
N THR A 22 3.29 -1.39 -18.11
CA THR A 22 1.97 -1.95 -18.44
C THR A 22 0.91 -1.44 -17.48
N PHE A 23 -0.14 -0.83 -18.03
CA PHE A 23 -1.28 -0.40 -17.25
C PHE A 23 -2.21 -1.57 -16.95
N VAL A 24 -2.50 -1.77 -15.67
CA VAL A 24 -3.51 -2.73 -15.21
C VAL A 24 -4.52 -1.98 -14.35
N ALA A 25 -5.80 -2.07 -14.72
CA ALA A 25 -6.86 -1.39 -14.00
C ALA A 25 -7.14 -2.09 -12.66
N VAL A 26 -6.99 -1.36 -11.55
CA VAL A 26 -7.47 -1.80 -10.24
C VAL A 26 -8.94 -1.45 -10.10
N ARG A 27 -9.77 -2.45 -9.79
CA ARG A 27 -11.19 -2.24 -9.49
C ARG A 27 -11.37 -1.73 -8.05
N GLN A 28 -11.12 -0.45 -7.82
CA GLN A 28 -11.43 0.23 -6.56
C GLN A 28 -12.54 1.28 -6.77
N PRO A 29 -13.65 1.26 -6.00
CA PRO A 29 -14.74 2.22 -6.14
C PRO A 29 -14.30 3.69 -6.09
N ALA A 30 -13.32 4.02 -5.24
CA ALA A 30 -12.75 5.36 -5.14
C ALA A 30 -12.09 5.87 -6.44
N ILE A 31 -11.69 4.96 -7.33
CA ILE A 31 -10.86 5.24 -8.51
C ILE A 31 -11.58 4.89 -9.81
N ALA A 32 -12.68 4.14 -9.72
CA ALA A 32 -13.49 3.71 -10.87
C ALA A 32 -13.78 4.85 -11.85
N GLY A 33 -13.44 4.62 -13.13
CA GLY A 33 -13.61 5.57 -14.23
C GLY A 33 -12.56 6.69 -14.30
N ARG A 34 -11.51 6.63 -13.48
CA ARG A 34 -10.39 7.61 -13.44
C ARG A 34 -9.03 6.93 -13.34
N GLU A 35 -8.97 5.62 -13.59
CA GLU A 35 -7.79 4.79 -13.39
C GLU A 35 -6.62 5.28 -14.26
N VAL A 36 -6.87 5.57 -15.53
CA VAL A 36 -5.85 6.00 -16.48
C VAL A 36 -5.29 7.37 -16.10
N GLU A 37 -6.16 8.33 -15.80
CA GLU A 37 -5.78 9.69 -15.43
C GLU A 37 -5.01 9.71 -14.10
N ARG A 38 -5.49 8.96 -13.10
CA ARG A 38 -4.77 8.82 -11.82
C ARG A 38 -3.43 8.13 -12.02
N ARG A 39 -3.36 7.10 -12.87
CA ARG A 39 -2.09 6.44 -13.14
C ARG A 39 -1.10 7.37 -13.83
N ARG A 40 -1.53 8.17 -14.81
CA ARG A 40 -0.69 9.18 -15.46
C ARG A 40 -0.14 10.20 -14.46
N LEU A 41 -0.98 10.67 -13.53
CA LEU A 41 -0.55 11.58 -12.46
C LEU A 41 0.52 10.91 -11.58
N VAL A 42 0.28 9.68 -11.14
CA VAL A 42 1.21 8.92 -10.29
C VAL A 42 2.54 8.68 -10.99
N ASP A 43 2.53 8.33 -12.28
CA ASP A 43 3.73 8.17 -13.09
C ASP A 43 4.52 9.49 -13.24
N ALA A 44 3.82 10.62 -13.41
CA ALA A 44 4.46 11.93 -13.45
C ALA A 44 5.13 12.28 -12.10
N VAL A 45 4.45 12.04 -10.98
CA VAL A 45 5.01 12.25 -9.64
C VAL A 45 6.20 11.33 -9.40
N ARG A 46 6.15 10.06 -9.81
CA ARG A 46 7.29 9.13 -9.73
C ARG A 46 8.52 9.64 -10.48
N ARG A 47 8.33 10.23 -11.67
CA ARG A 47 9.44 10.83 -12.43
C ARG A 47 10.03 12.05 -11.70
N ILE A 48 9.19 12.90 -11.12
CA ILE A 48 9.64 14.06 -10.33
C ILE A 48 10.44 13.58 -9.11
N VAL A 49 9.89 12.64 -8.34
CA VAL A 49 10.52 12.09 -7.15
C VAL A 49 11.83 11.38 -7.47
N ALA A 50 11.91 10.65 -8.58
CA ALA A 50 13.16 10.01 -9.02
C ALA A 50 14.21 11.01 -9.50
N ALA A 51 13.81 12.13 -10.10
CA ALA A 51 14.73 13.16 -10.58
C ALA A 51 15.24 14.08 -9.47
N ALA A 52 14.44 14.32 -8.43
CA ALA A 52 14.72 15.33 -7.41
C ALA A 52 16.10 15.16 -6.73
N PRO A 53 16.54 13.96 -6.30
CA PRO A 53 17.87 13.79 -5.70
C PRO A 53 19.04 14.02 -6.67
N ALA A 54 18.78 13.95 -7.97
CA ALA A 54 19.79 14.08 -9.03
C ALA A 54 19.86 15.49 -9.64
N LEU A 55 19.03 16.43 -9.18
CA LEU A 55 19.08 17.82 -9.63
C LEU A 55 20.40 18.46 -9.16
N ALA A 56 21.23 18.88 -10.12
CA ALA A 56 22.46 19.60 -9.83
C ALA A 56 22.21 21.02 -9.27
N GLU A 57 21.11 21.62 -9.71
CA GLU A 57 20.65 22.94 -9.29
C GLU A 57 19.14 22.87 -9.00
N PRO A 58 18.63 23.68 -8.05
CA PRO A 58 17.20 23.77 -7.83
C PRO A 58 16.49 24.31 -9.08
N PRO A 59 15.19 24.00 -9.26
CA PRO A 59 14.40 24.56 -10.35
C PRO A 59 14.42 26.10 -10.32
N ASP A 60 14.38 26.73 -11.49
CA ASP A 60 14.29 28.19 -11.58
C ASP A 60 12.97 28.71 -10.96
N PRO A 61 12.87 30.01 -10.63
CA PRO A 61 11.68 30.57 -9.99
C PRO A 61 10.39 30.43 -10.80
N VAL A 62 10.46 30.42 -12.14
CA VAL A 62 9.28 30.27 -13.01
C VAL A 62 8.79 28.84 -12.97
N SER A 63 9.69 27.86 -13.05
CA SER A 63 9.38 26.44 -12.88
C SER A 63 8.79 26.14 -11.50
N SER A 64 9.34 26.76 -10.45
CA SER A 64 8.84 26.62 -9.08
C SER A 64 7.42 27.17 -8.92
N ALA A 65 7.16 28.39 -9.38
CA ALA A 65 5.82 28.98 -9.34
C ALA A 65 4.78 28.19 -10.17
N GLY A 66 5.21 27.60 -11.30
CA GLY A 66 4.38 26.71 -12.09
C GLY A 66 4.00 25.43 -11.34
N LEU A 67 4.93 24.86 -10.56
CA LEU A 67 4.66 23.71 -9.70
C LEU A 67 3.68 24.07 -8.58
N ASP A 68 3.88 25.19 -7.89
CA ASP A 68 2.97 25.64 -6.84
C ASP A 68 1.54 25.86 -7.35
N ALA A 69 1.39 26.48 -8.53
CA ALA A 69 0.09 26.67 -9.16
C ALA A 69 -0.57 25.34 -9.58
N LEU A 70 0.22 24.33 -9.96
CA LEU A 70 -0.30 22.98 -10.20
C LEU A 70 -0.75 22.32 -8.88
N LEU A 71 0.05 22.41 -7.83
CA LEU A 71 -0.26 21.85 -6.52
C LEU A 71 -1.56 22.44 -5.95
N GLY A 72 -1.72 23.77 -5.98
CA GLY A 72 -2.96 24.41 -5.50
C GLY A 72 -4.21 23.95 -6.27
N ARG A 73 -4.10 23.66 -7.58
CA ARG A 73 -5.20 23.07 -8.35
C ARG A 73 -5.49 21.63 -7.97
N LEU A 74 -4.46 20.83 -7.66
CA LEU A 74 -4.63 19.44 -7.23
C LEU A 74 -5.23 19.37 -5.82
N GLU A 75 -4.82 20.24 -4.91
CA GLU A 75 -5.37 20.35 -3.55
C GLU A 75 -6.85 20.70 -3.57
N ALA A 76 -7.27 21.60 -4.46
CA ALA A 76 -8.68 21.93 -4.64
C ALA A 76 -9.55 20.76 -5.16
N LEU A 77 -8.95 19.69 -5.67
CA LEU A 77 -9.63 18.46 -6.10
C LEU A 77 -9.68 17.38 -5.01
N VAL A 78 -8.99 17.59 -3.88
CA VAL A 78 -9.00 16.65 -2.76
C VAL A 78 -10.37 16.75 -2.09
N PRO A 79 -11.15 15.66 -2.01
CA PRO A 79 -12.41 15.68 -1.28
C PRO A 79 -12.16 15.95 0.21
N ASP A 80 -13.18 16.43 0.91
CA ASP A 80 -13.12 16.53 2.37
C ASP A 80 -12.86 15.16 3.02
N GLU A 81 -12.51 15.19 4.30
CA GLU A 81 -12.09 13.99 5.02
C GLU A 81 -13.20 12.94 5.14
N GLU A 82 -14.46 13.37 5.31
CA GLU A 82 -15.60 12.47 5.42
C GLU A 82 -15.82 11.71 4.10
N ASP A 83 -15.84 12.44 2.99
CA ASP A 83 -15.95 11.88 1.65
C ASP A 83 -14.75 10.97 1.31
N ARG A 84 -13.55 11.35 1.75
CA ARG A 84 -12.32 10.55 1.57
C ARG A 84 -12.43 9.22 2.31
N LEU A 85 -12.84 9.23 3.58
CA LEU A 85 -13.00 8.04 4.40
C LEU A 85 -14.10 7.12 3.84
N ALA A 86 -15.23 7.69 3.41
CA ALA A 86 -16.32 6.95 2.79
C ALA A 86 -15.87 6.21 1.51
N ARG A 87 -14.96 6.80 0.73
CA ARG A 87 -14.39 6.18 -0.48
C ARG A 87 -13.32 5.11 -0.18
N MET A 88 -12.64 5.21 0.96
CA MET A 88 -11.60 4.24 1.38
C MET A 88 -12.18 2.98 2.01
N MET A 89 -13.40 3.03 2.53
CA MET A 89 -14.09 1.84 3.01
C MET A 89 -14.56 0.99 1.83
N PRO A 90 -14.26 -0.32 1.77
CA PRO A 90 -14.97 -1.18 0.84
C PRO A 90 -16.47 -1.07 1.14
N PRO A 91 -17.35 -1.17 0.12
CA PRO A 91 -18.78 -1.28 0.38
C PRO A 91 -18.99 -2.42 1.38
N SER A 92 -19.85 -2.20 2.38
CA SER A 92 -20.21 -3.24 3.36
C SER A 92 -20.53 -4.52 2.59
N PRO A 93 -19.99 -5.69 2.97
CA PRO A 93 -20.39 -6.94 2.36
C PRO A 93 -21.92 -6.99 2.48
N VAL A 94 -22.59 -7.20 1.34
CA VAL A 94 -24.04 -7.35 1.30
C VAL A 94 -24.37 -8.53 2.20
N ALA A 95 -25.14 -8.30 3.26
CA ALA A 95 -25.67 -9.37 4.08
C ALA A 95 -26.55 -10.24 3.19
N GLY A 96 -26.07 -11.44 2.81
CA GLY A 96 -26.84 -12.37 1.98
C GLY A 96 -26.05 -13.28 1.03
N GLY A 97 -24.71 -13.24 1.00
CA GLY A 97 -23.91 -14.23 0.30
C GLY A 97 -23.57 -15.41 1.22
N ASP A 98 -24.06 -16.61 0.89
CA ASP A 98 -23.81 -17.84 1.62
C ASP A 98 -22.32 -18.24 1.53
N GLY A 99 -21.50 -17.74 2.45
CA GLY A 99 -20.13 -18.22 2.66
C GLY A 99 -19.05 -17.13 2.60
N GLY A 100 -18.42 -16.91 3.75
CA GLY A 100 -17.23 -16.07 3.91
C GLY A 100 -17.57 -14.74 4.54
N GLY A 101 -16.92 -14.41 5.66
CA GLY A 101 -17.02 -13.09 6.30
C GLY A 101 -16.53 -11.96 5.37
N PRO A 102 -16.17 -10.78 5.91
CA PRO A 102 -15.69 -9.63 5.11
C PRO A 102 -14.38 -9.87 4.32
N PHE A 103 -13.93 -11.12 4.20
CA PHE A 103 -12.69 -11.61 3.60
C PHE A 103 -12.87 -12.96 2.86
N GLY A 104 -14.07 -13.27 2.34
CA GLY A 104 -14.34 -14.55 1.65
C GLY A 104 -13.47 -14.81 0.41
N GLU A 105 -13.44 -16.05 -0.10
CA GLU A 105 -12.56 -16.48 -1.20
C GLU A 105 -12.74 -15.67 -2.51
N ALA A 106 -13.98 -15.25 -2.81
CA ALA A 106 -14.29 -14.36 -3.93
C ALA A 106 -13.81 -12.92 -3.70
N ASP A 107 -13.81 -12.45 -2.45
CA ASP A 107 -13.25 -11.16 -2.06
C ASP A 107 -11.73 -11.21 -2.11
N LEU A 108 -11.07 -12.32 -1.73
CA LEU A 108 -9.62 -12.48 -1.81
C LEU A 108 -9.07 -12.41 -3.25
N ARG A 109 -9.67 -13.11 -4.22
CA ARG A 109 -9.19 -13.04 -5.62
C ARG A 109 -9.45 -11.69 -6.28
N GLY A 110 -10.49 -10.98 -5.86
CA GLY A 110 -10.73 -9.59 -6.23
C GLY A 110 -9.89 -8.58 -5.44
N SER A 111 -9.46 -8.91 -4.22
CA SER A 111 -8.77 -8.05 -3.24
C SER A 111 -7.25 -8.20 -3.23
N VAL A 112 -6.69 -9.31 -3.74
CA VAL A 112 -5.24 -9.58 -3.72
C VAL A 112 -4.50 -8.75 -4.78
N VAL A 113 -5.09 -8.58 -5.96
CA VAL A 113 -4.62 -7.62 -6.99
C VAL A 113 -5.01 -6.17 -6.61
N VAL A 114 -5.82 -5.99 -5.56
CA VAL A 114 -6.39 -4.70 -5.10
C VAL A 114 -5.93 -4.35 -3.67
N GLY A 115 -4.89 -5.03 -3.14
CA GLY A 115 -4.36 -4.77 -1.81
C GLY A 115 -4.02 -3.29 -1.65
N ASN A 116 -4.89 -2.55 -0.95
CA ASN A 116 -4.93 -1.08 -0.86
C ASN A 116 -4.33 -0.40 -2.11
N ALA A 117 -5.14 -0.06 -3.12
CA ALA A 117 -4.60 0.56 -4.35
C ALA A 117 -3.88 1.90 -4.12
N THR A 118 -4.01 2.48 -2.92
CA THR A 118 -3.32 3.68 -2.46
C THR A 118 -2.27 3.41 -1.37
N GLY A 119 -2.01 2.14 -1.06
CA GLY A 119 -1.09 1.70 -0.02
C GLY A 119 0.35 2.04 -0.35
N MET A 120 1.13 2.29 0.70
CA MET A 120 2.54 2.71 0.56
C MET A 120 3.41 1.67 -0.14
N VAL A 121 3.09 0.38 -0.05
CA VAL A 121 3.96 -0.70 -0.55
C VAL A 121 3.46 -1.26 -1.88
N SER A 122 2.18 -1.65 -1.94
CA SER A 122 1.58 -2.32 -3.10
C SER A 122 0.53 -1.49 -3.86
N GLY A 123 0.38 -0.21 -3.53
CA GLY A 123 -0.64 0.65 -4.11
C GLY A 123 -0.23 1.24 -5.46
N MET A 124 -0.84 0.77 -6.56
CA MET A 124 -0.56 1.28 -7.91
C MET A 124 -0.86 2.77 -8.11
N TYR A 125 -1.66 3.38 -7.23
CA TYR A 125 -1.95 4.82 -7.24
C TYR A 125 -1.22 5.58 -6.13
N ASN A 126 -0.22 4.97 -5.51
CA ASN A 126 0.69 5.62 -4.59
C ASN A 126 2.07 5.80 -5.25
N PRO A 127 2.55 7.05 -5.42
CA PRO A 127 3.81 7.29 -6.12
C PRO A 127 5.02 6.67 -5.41
N ILE A 128 4.95 6.41 -4.10
CA ILE A 128 6.07 5.79 -3.36
C ILE A 128 6.00 4.27 -3.28
N SER A 129 4.98 3.65 -3.88
CA SER A 129 4.83 2.19 -3.89
C SER A 129 5.88 1.52 -4.80
N PRO A 130 6.69 0.57 -4.27
CA PRO A 130 7.67 -0.18 -5.06
C PRO A 130 7.11 -1.41 -5.78
N SER A 131 6.02 -2.02 -5.29
CA SER A 131 5.62 -3.36 -5.71
C SER A 131 4.15 -3.47 -6.13
N VAL A 132 3.81 -4.56 -6.82
CA VAL A 132 2.44 -5.06 -6.99
C VAL A 132 2.34 -6.47 -6.43
N LEU A 133 1.12 -6.90 -6.12
CA LEU A 133 0.84 -8.25 -5.64
C LEU A 133 -0.03 -9.00 -6.65
N ASP A 134 0.17 -10.32 -6.71
CA ASP A 134 -0.64 -11.23 -7.51
C ASP A 134 -0.88 -12.54 -6.76
N LEU A 135 -1.84 -13.34 -7.26
CA LEU A 135 -2.07 -14.70 -6.83
C LEU A 135 -1.54 -15.65 -7.90
N VAL A 136 -0.38 -16.27 -7.67
CA VAL A 136 0.24 -17.22 -8.59
C VAL A 136 0.19 -18.61 -7.97
N ASP A 137 -0.41 -19.57 -8.65
CA ASP A 137 -0.52 -20.97 -8.20
C ASP A 137 -1.06 -21.13 -6.76
N GLY A 138 -2.00 -20.27 -6.38
CA GLY A 138 -2.60 -20.29 -5.04
C GLY A 138 -1.71 -19.69 -3.95
N ARG A 139 -0.66 -18.94 -4.30
CA ARG A 139 0.24 -18.24 -3.38
C ARG A 139 0.28 -16.75 -3.67
N ILE A 140 0.52 -15.95 -2.63
CA ILE A 140 0.77 -14.53 -2.82
C ILE A 140 2.19 -14.33 -3.32
N VAL A 141 2.32 -13.59 -4.41
CA VAL A 141 3.59 -13.18 -4.98
C VAL A 141 3.64 -11.67 -5.08
N GLY A 142 4.75 -11.08 -4.65
CA GLY A 142 5.04 -9.67 -4.87
C GLY A 142 6.02 -9.48 -6.02
N PHE A 143 5.75 -8.53 -6.91
CA PHE A 143 6.64 -8.16 -8.00
C PHE A 143 7.11 -6.72 -7.81
N ALA A 144 8.42 -6.51 -7.87
CA ALA A 144 9.02 -5.18 -7.75
C ALA A 144 10.18 -5.01 -8.74
N THR A 145 10.41 -3.77 -9.15
CA THR A 145 11.70 -3.34 -9.72
C THR A 145 12.04 -2.00 -9.10
N PHE A 146 12.95 -2.03 -8.12
CA PHE A 146 13.29 -0.86 -7.34
C PHE A 146 14.04 0.17 -8.19
N GLY A 147 13.53 1.41 -8.25
CA GLY A 147 14.20 2.55 -8.86
C GLY A 147 14.89 3.49 -7.86
N GLU A 148 15.31 4.66 -8.36
CA GLU A 148 16.09 5.67 -7.62
C GLU A 148 15.51 6.05 -6.24
N LEU A 149 14.18 6.17 -6.15
CA LEU A 149 13.49 6.48 -4.89
C LEU A 149 13.80 5.49 -3.74
N HIS A 150 14.10 4.24 -4.07
CA HIS A 150 14.30 3.18 -3.08
C HIS A 150 15.77 2.93 -2.75
N ARG A 151 16.68 3.72 -3.31
CA ARG A 151 18.12 3.56 -3.17
C ARG A 151 18.57 3.87 -1.74
N ALA A 152 19.56 3.12 -1.25
CA ALA A 152 20.22 3.45 0.00
C ALA A 152 21.15 4.67 -0.16
N LEU A 153 21.10 5.62 0.77
CA LEU A 153 21.95 6.81 0.72
C LEU A 153 23.43 6.42 0.71
N GLY A 154 24.19 6.97 -0.25
CA GLY A 154 25.61 6.66 -0.43
C GLY A 154 25.90 5.33 -1.12
N ASP A 155 24.87 4.58 -1.55
CA ASP A 155 25.03 3.33 -2.31
C ASP A 155 24.52 3.48 -3.75
N PRO A 156 25.41 3.42 -4.76
CA PRO A 156 25.02 3.61 -6.15
C PRO A 156 24.32 2.39 -6.77
N ALA A 157 24.23 1.25 -6.09
CA ALA A 157 23.77 0.00 -6.68
C ALA A 157 22.62 -0.69 -5.92
N HIS A 158 22.42 -0.40 -4.64
CA HIS A 158 21.54 -1.21 -3.79
C HIS A 158 20.32 -0.48 -3.24
N VAL A 159 19.28 -1.28 -2.97
CA VAL A 159 18.02 -0.87 -2.36
C VAL A 159 18.23 -0.66 -0.86
N HIS A 160 17.56 0.33 -0.28
CA HIS A 160 17.53 0.52 1.16
C HIS A 160 16.82 -0.66 1.85
N ASP A 161 17.48 -1.29 2.83
CA ASP A 161 16.96 -2.48 3.51
C ASP A 161 15.57 -2.24 4.13
N GLY A 162 15.33 -1.04 4.67
CA GLY A 162 14.00 -0.64 5.18
C GLY A 162 12.87 -0.67 4.13
N VAL A 163 13.17 -0.44 2.84
CA VAL A 163 12.17 -0.57 1.76
C VAL A 163 11.86 -2.05 1.52
N VAL A 164 12.87 -2.91 1.53
CA VAL A 164 12.71 -4.36 1.39
C VAL A 164 11.91 -4.92 2.57
N SER A 165 12.20 -4.50 3.79
CA SER A 165 11.43 -4.88 4.98
C SER A 165 9.97 -4.43 4.91
N ALA A 166 9.70 -3.21 4.45
CA ALA A 166 8.32 -2.75 4.23
C ALA A 166 7.57 -3.60 3.18
N CYS A 167 8.28 -4.08 2.15
CA CYS A 167 7.71 -5.02 1.19
C CYS A 167 7.34 -6.37 1.85
N PHE A 168 8.23 -6.93 2.67
CA PHE A 168 7.94 -8.17 3.39
C PHE A 168 6.78 -8.05 4.36
N ASP A 169 6.65 -6.93 5.08
CA ASP A 169 5.50 -6.70 5.98
C ASP A 169 4.16 -6.92 5.24
N VAL A 170 4.01 -6.32 4.07
CA VAL A 170 2.79 -6.40 3.28
C VAL A 170 2.62 -7.76 2.59
N VAL A 171 3.69 -8.34 2.04
CA VAL A 171 3.62 -9.64 1.35
C VAL A 171 3.25 -10.75 2.34
N LEU A 172 3.87 -10.79 3.52
CA LEU A 172 3.55 -11.75 4.58
C LEU A 172 2.14 -11.54 5.12
N ALA A 173 1.73 -10.29 5.36
CA ALA A 173 0.36 -9.98 5.79
C ALA A 173 -0.68 -10.41 4.76
N MET A 174 -0.37 -10.31 3.47
CA MET A 174 -1.27 -10.74 2.41
C MET A 174 -1.30 -12.27 2.28
N ALA A 175 -0.17 -12.97 2.48
CA ALA A 175 -0.16 -14.44 2.58
C ALA A 175 -1.05 -14.92 3.72
N ASN A 176 -0.98 -14.29 4.90
CA ASN A 176 -1.89 -14.56 6.01
C ASN A 176 -3.35 -14.29 5.65
N ARG A 177 -3.62 -13.20 4.92
CA ARG A 177 -4.97 -12.84 4.47
C ARG A 177 -5.55 -13.90 3.53
N LEU A 178 -4.75 -14.46 2.63
CA LEU A 178 -5.15 -15.54 1.72
C LEU A 178 -5.73 -16.74 2.48
N HIS A 179 -5.20 -17.02 3.67
CA HIS A 179 -5.67 -18.10 4.55
C HIS A 179 -6.72 -17.64 5.59
N GLY A 180 -7.29 -16.43 5.46
CA GLY A 180 -8.29 -15.90 6.40
C GLY A 180 -7.72 -15.54 7.78
N MET A 181 -6.42 -15.32 7.88
CA MET A 181 -5.66 -15.16 9.13
C MET A 181 -5.00 -13.78 9.26
N PHE A 182 -5.70 -12.72 8.88
CA PHE A 182 -5.15 -11.36 8.88
C PHE A 182 -5.09 -10.70 10.27
N GLY A 183 -4.10 -9.83 10.46
CA GLY A 183 -4.07 -8.81 11.51
C GLY A 183 -2.72 -8.12 11.64
N PRO A 184 -2.51 -7.28 12.66
CA PRO A 184 -1.34 -6.41 12.71
C PRO A 184 -0.05 -7.19 12.94
N THR A 185 1.02 -6.73 12.31
CA THR A 185 2.39 -7.20 12.53
C THR A 185 2.80 -6.95 13.98
N MET A 186 3.32 -7.98 14.63
CA MET A 186 3.91 -7.90 15.97
C MET A 186 5.43 -7.87 15.88
N GLU A 187 5.99 -8.68 14.99
CA GLU A 187 7.42 -8.81 14.76
C GLU A 187 7.68 -9.06 13.29
N LEU A 188 8.77 -8.49 12.77
CA LEU A 188 9.29 -8.76 11.45
C LEU A 188 10.81 -8.86 11.54
N SER A 189 11.35 -9.99 11.09
CA SER A 189 12.78 -10.22 10.94
C SER A 189 13.12 -10.39 9.47
N CYS A 190 14.16 -9.72 9.00
CA CYS A 190 14.66 -9.83 7.64
C CYS A 190 16.17 -10.10 7.69
N THR A 191 16.60 -11.21 7.10
CA THR A 191 18.00 -11.60 6.99
C THR A 191 18.47 -11.35 5.57
N ARG A 192 19.31 -10.32 5.40
CA ARG A 192 19.93 -10.03 4.11
C ARG A 192 21.09 -10.99 3.85
N LEU A 193 20.94 -11.84 2.85
CA LEU A 193 21.98 -12.77 2.39
C LEU A 193 22.92 -12.10 1.38
N VAL A 194 22.35 -11.34 0.45
CA VAL A 194 23.06 -10.60 -0.60
C VAL A 194 22.38 -9.23 -0.77
N PRO A 195 23.12 -8.13 -1.00
CA PRO A 195 22.52 -6.84 -1.32
C PRO A 195 21.51 -6.92 -2.47
N THR A 196 20.30 -6.37 -2.28
CA THR A 196 19.28 -6.28 -3.34
C THR A 196 19.63 -5.13 -4.26
N ARG A 197 19.70 -5.37 -5.58
CA ARG A 197 20.15 -4.36 -6.55
C ARG A 197 19.00 -3.53 -7.11
N ILE A 198 19.28 -2.26 -7.37
CA ILE A 198 18.40 -1.33 -8.08
C ILE A 198 18.27 -1.75 -9.55
N GLY A 199 17.07 -1.60 -10.12
CA GLY A 199 16.79 -1.83 -11.53
C GLY A 199 16.65 -3.29 -11.95
N VAL A 200 16.80 -4.24 -11.02
CA VAL A 200 16.68 -5.68 -11.31
C VAL A 200 15.33 -6.21 -10.84
N PRO A 201 14.63 -7.02 -11.67
CA PRO A 201 13.38 -7.67 -11.28
C PRO A 201 13.51 -8.48 -9.98
N CYS A 202 12.58 -8.23 -9.07
CA CYS A 202 12.55 -8.80 -7.73
C CYS A 202 11.20 -9.51 -7.50
N ARG A 203 11.25 -10.78 -7.11
CA ARG A 203 10.07 -11.59 -6.81
C ARG A 203 10.05 -11.93 -5.32
N PHE A 204 9.01 -11.49 -4.63
CA PHE A 204 8.74 -11.86 -3.25
C PHE A 204 7.81 -13.08 -3.24
N GLU A 205 8.16 -14.06 -2.44
CA GLU A 205 7.33 -15.25 -2.21
C GLU A 205 7.10 -15.39 -0.71
N ALA A 206 5.88 -15.73 -0.32
CA ALA A 206 5.53 -15.92 1.09
C ALA A 206 4.45 -16.98 1.25
N ASP A 207 4.49 -17.66 2.39
CA ASP A 207 3.44 -18.56 2.83
C ASP A 207 3.32 -18.55 4.35
N VAL A 208 2.24 -19.13 4.86
CA VAL A 208 2.02 -19.32 6.29
C VAL A 208 2.78 -20.56 6.76
N ASP A 209 3.61 -20.41 7.79
CA ASP A 209 4.32 -21.54 8.39
C ASP A 209 3.40 -22.28 9.37
N TRP A 210 2.83 -21.54 10.32
CA TRP A 210 1.93 -22.08 11.34
C TRP A 210 1.08 -20.98 11.97
N TYR A 211 0.01 -21.39 12.64
CA TYR A 211 -0.77 -20.51 13.50
C TYR A 211 -1.13 -21.21 14.81
N ARG A 212 -1.21 -20.45 15.90
CA ARG A 212 -1.69 -20.93 17.19
C ARG A 212 -2.46 -19.83 17.89
N GLU A 213 -3.69 -20.13 18.27
CA GLU A 213 -4.58 -19.19 18.96
C GLU A 213 -4.74 -17.86 18.22
N LYS A 214 -4.03 -16.83 18.68
CA LYS A 214 -4.08 -15.45 18.19
C LYS A 214 -2.81 -15.03 17.45
N VAL A 215 -1.87 -15.94 17.19
CA VAL A 215 -0.61 -15.64 16.50
C VAL A 215 -0.52 -16.47 15.23
N VAL A 216 -0.11 -15.82 14.15
CA VAL A 216 0.17 -16.42 12.84
C VAL A 216 1.63 -16.10 12.53
N VAL A 217 2.39 -17.10 12.12
CA VAL A 217 3.76 -16.94 11.66
C VAL A 217 3.82 -17.28 10.18
N ALA A 218 4.44 -16.39 9.43
CA ALA A 218 4.67 -16.55 8.00
C ALA A 218 6.15 -16.31 7.69
N SER A 219 6.63 -16.99 6.66
CA SER A 219 7.97 -16.81 6.13
C SER A 219 7.91 -16.42 4.65
N GLY A 220 8.99 -15.81 4.18
CA GLY A 220 9.10 -15.42 2.80
C GLY A 220 10.52 -15.18 2.35
N GLN A 221 10.70 -15.09 1.04
CA GLN A 221 11.98 -14.87 0.40
C GLN A 221 11.86 -13.83 -0.70
N LEU A 222 12.96 -13.11 -0.93
CA LEU A 222 13.14 -12.20 -2.06
C LEU A 222 14.14 -12.82 -3.03
N VAL A 223 13.69 -13.06 -4.26
CA VAL A 223 14.48 -13.65 -5.33
C VAL A 223 14.80 -12.60 -6.38
N GLN A 224 16.08 -12.52 -6.76
CA GLN A 224 16.57 -11.64 -7.81
C GLN A 224 17.52 -12.44 -8.72
N GLU A 225 17.23 -12.52 -10.02
CA GLU A 225 17.99 -13.33 -10.99
C GLU A 225 18.19 -14.80 -10.56
N GLY A 226 17.18 -15.38 -9.90
CA GLY A 226 17.22 -16.77 -9.41
C GLY A 226 18.00 -16.96 -8.11
N VAL A 227 18.51 -15.89 -7.50
CA VAL A 227 19.22 -15.93 -6.21
C VAL A 227 18.36 -15.34 -5.11
N VAL A 228 18.25 -16.02 -3.97
CA VAL A 228 17.61 -15.46 -2.77
C VAL A 228 18.52 -14.38 -2.18
N THR A 229 18.07 -13.13 -2.17
CA THR A 229 18.82 -12.00 -1.61
C THR A 229 18.47 -11.74 -0.16
N VAL A 230 17.21 -12.00 0.23
CA VAL A 230 16.71 -11.77 1.59
C VAL A 230 15.72 -12.87 1.97
N GLU A 231 15.80 -13.35 3.21
CA GLU A 231 14.77 -14.17 3.84
C GLU A 231 14.08 -13.38 4.94
N ALA A 232 12.79 -13.61 5.16
CA ALA A 232 12.03 -12.94 6.20
C ALA A 232 11.11 -13.90 6.95
N SER A 233 10.88 -13.58 8.22
CA SER A 233 9.84 -14.19 9.06
C SER A 233 9.08 -13.09 9.78
N GLY A 234 7.76 -13.24 9.88
CA GLY A 234 6.90 -12.28 10.57
C GLY A 234 5.89 -12.99 11.46
N ALA A 235 5.64 -12.40 12.63
CA ALA A 235 4.60 -12.82 13.54
C ALA A 235 3.47 -11.78 13.55
N PHE A 236 2.23 -12.24 13.39
CA PHE A 236 1.06 -11.38 13.23
C PHE A 236 0.00 -11.75 14.25
N ARG A 237 -0.65 -10.74 14.82
CA ARG A 237 -1.79 -10.94 15.71
C ARG A 237 -3.02 -11.24 14.87
N ARG A 238 -3.55 -12.45 14.92
CA ARG A 238 -4.83 -12.77 14.27
C ARG A 238 -5.94 -11.97 14.93
N PHE A 239 -6.71 -11.26 14.12
CA PHE A 239 -7.95 -10.68 14.61
C PHE A 239 -8.94 -11.77 15.00
N ASP A 240 -9.52 -11.69 16.21
CA ASP A 240 -10.71 -12.47 16.50
C ASP A 240 -11.94 -11.76 15.88
N GLN A 241 -12.86 -12.53 15.30
CA GLN A 241 -14.07 -12.01 14.65
C GLN A 241 -14.88 -11.09 15.62
N ALA A 242 -14.80 -11.39 16.92
CA ALA A 242 -15.40 -10.62 18.01
C ALA A 242 -14.76 -9.23 18.19
N GLY A 243 -13.44 -9.13 18.04
CA GLY A 243 -12.63 -7.93 18.19
C GLY A 243 -12.73 -7.00 16.98
N ILE A 244 -12.84 -7.55 15.76
CA ILE A 244 -13.18 -6.74 14.58
C ILE A 244 -14.56 -6.09 14.76
N ALA A 245 -15.55 -6.85 15.23
CA ALA A 245 -16.87 -6.32 15.53
C ALA A 245 -16.84 -5.29 16.68
N ALA A 246 -15.99 -5.47 17.69
CA ALA A 246 -15.85 -4.52 18.79
C ALA A 246 -15.17 -3.20 18.37
N VAL A 247 -14.12 -3.27 17.54
CA VAL A 247 -13.46 -2.09 16.98
C VAL A 247 -14.39 -1.36 16.01
N GLY A 248 -15.17 -2.09 15.20
CA GLY A 248 -16.24 -1.53 14.38
C GLY A 248 -17.24 -0.74 15.23
N ARG A 249 -17.76 -1.34 16.31
CA ARG A 249 -18.69 -0.69 17.25
C ARG A 249 -18.10 0.56 17.92
N LEU A 250 -16.84 0.51 18.36
CA LEU A 250 -16.16 1.67 18.97
C LEU A 250 -15.99 2.84 17.99
N ARG A 251 -15.75 2.56 16.71
CA ARG A 251 -15.69 3.59 15.65
C ARG A 251 -17.06 4.19 15.36
N SER A 252 -18.12 3.36 15.31
CA SER A 252 -19.50 3.82 15.13
C SER A 252 -19.96 4.74 16.26
N LEU A 253 -19.61 4.40 17.52
CA LEU A 253 -19.96 5.22 18.68
C LEU A 253 -19.21 6.55 18.74
N ARG A 254 -17.95 6.60 18.28
CA ARG A 254 -17.19 7.86 18.16
C ARG A 254 -17.68 8.75 17.02
N GLY A 255 -18.13 8.16 15.90
CA GLY A 255 -18.78 8.92 14.82
C GLY A 255 -20.15 9.49 15.23
N ALA A 256 -20.91 8.77 16.06
CA ALA A 256 -22.19 9.24 16.57
C ALA A 256 -22.10 10.31 17.67
N ALA A 257 -20.95 10.41 18.36
CA ALA A 257 -20.72 11.39 19.43
C ALA A 257 -20.25 12.78 18.92
N GLY A 258 -20.04 12.95 17.61
CA GLY A 258 -19.63 14.22 16.98
C GLY A 258 -20.78 15.21 16.68
N GLY A 259 -21.73 15.37 17.60
CA GLY A 259 -22.76 16.43 17.56
C GLY A 259 -22.29 17.73 18.23
N PRO A 260 -22.91 18.90 17.93
CA PRO A 260 -22.24 20.21 17.92
C PRO A 260 -21.69 20.66 19.28
N ALA A 261 -20.59 21.41 19.22
CA ALA A 261 -19.92 22.01 20.37
C ALA A 261 -20.92 22.82 21.23
N PRO A 262 -20.94 22.64 22.57
CA PRO A 262 -21.75 23.47 23.44
C PRO A 262 -21.12 24.86 23.56
N GLY A 263 -21.86 25.85 23.06
CA GLY A 263 -22.18 27.10 23.75
C GLY A 263 -21.04 27.97 24.29
N ALA A 264 -20.93 29.16 23.72
CA ALA A 264 -20.11 30.27 24.20
C ALA A 264 -20.22 30.57 25.70
N GLY A 265 -19.10 30.92 26.31
CA GLY A 265 -19.03 31.73 27.53
C GLY A 265 -17.66 31.66 28.23
N PRO A 266 -17.26 32.67 29.02
CA PRO A 266 -17.37 34.11 28.81
C PRO A 266 -16.00 34.74 28.49
N ASP A 267 -16.06 35.96 27.97
CA ASP A 267 -14.94 36.88 27.74
C ASP A 267 -14.08 37.05 29.01
N VAL A 268 -12.80 36.68 28.95
CA VAL A 268 -11.81 36.97 29.99
C VAL A 268 -10.84 37.99 29.44
N THR A 269 -11.10 39.23 29.83
CA THR A 269 -10.26 40.40 29.69
C THR A 269 -8.78 40.10 29.98
N ARG A 270 -7.91 40.50 29.05
CA ARG A 270 -6.46 40.60 29.26
C ARG A 270 -6.18 41.49 30.47
N GLY A 271 -5.59 40.90 31.51
CA GLY A 271 -4.91 41.61 32.58
C GLY A 271 -3.42 41.66 32.28
N ASP A 272 -2.88 42.87 32.21
CA ASP A 272 -1.45 43.17 32.20
C ASP A 272 -0.76 42.59 33.44
N VAL A 273 0.49 42.15 33.26
CA VAL A 273 1.39 41.73 34.34
C VAL A 273 2.81 42.25 33.98
N PRO A 274 3.59 42.72 34.98
CA PRO A 274 4.46 43.90 34.90
C PRO A 274 5.86 43.69 34.31
#